data_AF-A0A316QRZ8-F1
#
_entry.id   AF-A0A316QRZ8-F1
#
_cell.length_a   1.000
_cell.length_b   1.000
_cell.length_c   1.000
_cell.angle_alpha   90.00
_cell.angle_beta   90.00
_cell.angle_gamma   90.00
#
_symmetry.space_group_name_H-M   'P 1'
#
loop_
_entity.id
_entity.type
_entity.pdbx_description
1 polymer ?
#
loop_
_entity_poly.entity_id
_entity_poly.type
_entity_poly.pdbx_seq_one_letter_code
_entity_poly.pdbx_strand_id
1 'polypeptide(L)'
;MINGEIVPILEAIEFSSKDELLTKLRDMREATVRLAPADRRVVKQMLGIAIQEVCYTSERELLRYKGYADYKKGKRKKETV
;
A
#
# COMPACT_ATOMS: atom_id res chain seq x y z
N MET A 1 -11.65 -3.95 7.94
CA MET A 1 -11.25 -5.14 7.15
C MET A 1 -10.47 -4.65 5.93
N ILE A 2 -9.24 -5.14 5.74
CA ILE A 2 -8.40 -4.77 4.59
C ILE A 2 -8.87 -5.59 3.38
N ASN A 3 -9.17 -4.90 2.28
CA ASN A 3 -9.58 -5.55 1.04
C ASN A 3 -8.35 -6.19 0.36
N GLY A 4 -8.58 -7.28 -0.38
CA GLY A 4 -7.51 -7.99 -1.09
C GLY A 4 -6.82 -7.14 -2.16
N GLU A 5 -7.51 -6.13 -2.69
CA GLU A 5 -7.00 -5.27 -3.76
C GLU A 5 -5.85 -4.36 -3.33
N ILE A 6 -5.83 -3.91 -2.06
CA ILE A 6 -4.76 -3.03 -1.55
C ILE A 6 -3.61 -3.79 -0.89
N VAL A 7 -3.75 -5.10 -0.68
CA VAL A 7 -2.71 -5.95 -0.08
C VAL A 7 -1.36 -5.80 -0.80
N PRO A 8 -1.26 -5.88 -2.13
CA PRO A 8 0.03 -5.73 -2.81
C PRO A 8 0.68 -4.36 -2.56
N ILE A 9 -0.13 -3.31 -2.40
CA ILE A 9 0.33 -1.95 -2.13
C ILE A 9 0.86 -1.86 -0.70
N LEU A 10 0.14 -2.43 0.28
CA LEU A 10 0.55 -2.48 1.67
C LEU A 10 1.81 -3.31 1.90
N GLU A 11 1.99 -4.41 1.16
CA GLU A 11 3.20 -5.24 1.23
C GLU A 11 4.42 -4.58 0.53
N ALA A 12 4.18 -3.68 -0.43
CA ALA A 12 5.23 -3.00 -1.20
C ALA A 12 5.73 -1.70 -0.56
N ILE A 13 4.90 -1.04 0.26
CA ILE A 13 5.21 0.26 0.86
C ILE A 13 5.60 0.08 2.33
N GLU A 14 6.78 0.54 2.70
CA GLU A 14 7.14 0.70 4.10
C GLU A 14 6.44 1.93 4.69
N PHE A 15 5.75 1.79 5.82
CA PHE A 15 5.14 2.90 6.57
C PHE A 15 5.10 2.59 8.07
N SER A 16 5.08 3.63 8.91
CA SER A 16 5.02 3.53 10.38
C SER A 16 3.73 4.09 10.98
N SER A 17 2.98 4.86 10.20
CA SER A 17 1.67 5.41 10.57
C SER A 17 0.72 5.44 9.36
N LYS A 18 -0.58 5.61 9.64
CA LYS A 18 -1.60 5.80 8.61
C LYS A 18 -1.35 7.08 7.80
N ASP A 19 -0.93 8.15 8.46
CA ASP A 19 -0.64 9.43 7.79
C ASP A 19 0.56 9.32 6.86
N GLU A 20 1.61 8.61 7.27
CA GLU A 20 2.77 8.35 6.41
C GLU A 20 2.37 7.55 5.16
N LEU A 21 1.56 6.51 5.33
CA LEU A 21 1.04 5.71 4.22
C LEU A 21 0.20 6.56 3.25
N LEU A 22 -0.70 7.40 3.79
CA LEU A 22 -1.54 8.28 2.97
C LEU A 22 -0.71 9.31 2.19
N THR A 23 0.31 9.90 2.83
CA THR A 23 1.24 10.81 2.15
C THR A 23 1.95 10.11 1.00
N LYS A 24 2.52 8.93 1.24
CA LYS A 24 3.22 8.14 0.21
C LYS A 24 2.30 7.80 -0.98
N LEU A 25 1.06 7.39 -0.71
CA LEU A 25 0.10 7.09 -1.77
C LEU A 25 -0.29 8.33 -2.60
N ARG A 26 -0.44 9.49 -1.96
CA ARG A 26 -0.71 10.77 -2.65
C ARG A 26 0.48 11.18 -3.51
N ASP A 27 1.70 11.07 -2.99
CA ASP A 27 2.93 11.37 -3.74
C ASP A 27 3.07 10.46 -4.96
N MET A 28 2.81 9.15 -4.81
CA MET A 28 2.78 8.21 -5.93
C MET A 28 1.73 8.59 -6.97
N ARG A 29 0.56 9.06 -6.54
CA ARG A 29 -0.54 9.46 -7.43
C ARG A 29 -0.18 10.70 -8.24
N GLU A 30 0.49 11.66 -7.64
CA GLU A 30 0.99 12.85 -8.34
C GLU A 30 2.16 12.51 -9.29
N ALA A 31 3.05 11.60 -8.89
CA ALA A 31 4.18 11.15 -9.71
C ALA A 31 3.77 10.44 -11.01
N THR A 32 2.52 9.92 -11.10
CA THR A 32 1.99 9.28 -12.33
C THR A 32 1.96 10.21 -13.56
N VAL A 33 2.16 11.52 -13.38
CA VAL A 33 2.29 12.49 -14.48
C VAL A 33 3.41 12.12 -15.48
N ARG A 34 4.36 11.28 -15.07
CA ARG A 34 5.44 10.79 -15.95
C ARG A 34 5.05 9.58 -16.81
N LEU A 35 3.91 8.96 -16.54
CA LEU A 35 3.40 7.80 -17.30
C LEU A 35 2.67 8.25 -18.57
N ALA A 36 2.63 7.34 -19.55
CA ALA A 36 1.81 7.50 -20.74
C ALA A 36 0.32 7.68 -20.35
N PRO A 37 -0.50 8.40 -21.15
CA PRO A 37 -1.87 8.73 -20.76
C PRO A 37 -2.75 7.52 -20.39
N ALA A 38 -2.61 6.41 -21.11
CA ALA A 38 -3.36 5.18 -20.84
C ALA A 38 -2.99 4.58 -19.48
N ASP A 39 -1.70 4.39 -19.21
CA ASP A 39 -1.21 3.83 -17.95
C ASP A 39 -1.48 4.76 -16.77
N ARG A 40 -1.32 6.08 -16.98
CA ARG A 40 -1.60 7.10 -15.97
C ARG A 40 -3.02 7.00 -15.44
N ARG A 41 -4.00 6.80 -16.32
CA ARG A 41 -5.42 6.71 -15.90
C ARG A 41 -5.63 5.51 -14.99
N VAL A 42 -5.12 4.34 -15.39
CA VAL A 42 -5.26 3.09 -14.63
C VAL A 42 -4.58 3.22 -13.26
N VAL A 43 -3.31 3.65 -13.25
CA VAL A 43 -2.54 3.78 -12.00
C VAL A 43 -3.15 4.84 -11.07
N LYS A 44 -3.63 5.98 -11.59
CA LYS A 44 -4.32 6.99 -10.77
C LYS A 44 -5.59 6.46 -10.13
N GLN A 45 -6.33 5.60 -10.83
CA GLN A 45 -7.54 4.98 -10.31
C GLN A 45 -7.20 3.96 -9.20
N MET A 46 -6.24 3.08 -9.43
CA MET A 46 -5.77 2.11 -8.43
C MET A 46 -5.29 2.81 -7.15
N LEU A 47 -4.46 3.85 -7.28
CA LEU A 47 -4.00 4.64 -6.14
C LEU A 47 -5.15 5.40 -5.46
N GLY A 48 -6.15 5.84 -6.21
CA GLY A 48 -7.36 6.47 -5.65
C GLY A 48 -8.14 5.52 -4.75
N ILE A 49 -8.36 4.28 -5.21
CA ILE A 49 -9.01 3.22 -4.42
C ILE A 49 -8.19 2.93 -3.16
N ALA A 50 -6.88 2.76 -3.29
CA ALA A 50 -6.00 2.50 -2.15
C ALA A 50 -6.05 3.62 -1.11
N ILE A 51 -6.03 4.88 -1.53
CA ILE A 51 -6.18 6.04 -0.63
C ILE A 51 -7.52 6.00 0.10
N GLN A 52 -8.63 5.73 -0.62
CA GLN A 52 -9.95 5.65 0.00
C GLN A 52 -10.01 4.54 1.05
N GLU A 53 -9.53 3.35 0.71
CA GLU A 53 -9.55 2.22 1.65
C GLU A 53 -8.66 2.49 2.89
N VAL A 54 -7.47 3.06 2.71
CA VAL A 54 -6.62 3.46 3.84
C VAL A 54 -7.29 4.53 4.70
N CYS A 55 -7.98 5.51 4.09
CA CYS A 55 -8.75 6.53 4.81
C CYS A 55 -9.85 5.91 5.70
N TYR A 56 -10.54 4.87 5.24
CA TYR A 56 -11.61 4.21 6.00
C TYR A 56 -11.13 3.06 6.90
N THR A 57 -9.88 2.61 6.74
CA THR A 57 -9.29 1.58 7.61
C THR A 57 -8.67 2.21 8.85
N SER A 58 -8.83 1.57 10.01
CA SER A 58 -8.20 2.05 11.25
C SER A 58 -6.68 1.88 11.20
N GLU A 59 -5.93 2.82 11.80
CA GLU A 59 -4.47 2.72 11.87
C GLU A 59 -4.01 1.42 12.54
N ARG A 60 -4.71 1.01 13.61
CA ARG A 60 -4.49 -0.28 14.28
C ARG A 60 -4.58 -1.47 13.33
N GLU A 61 -5.57 -1.51 12.45
CA GLU A 61 -5.71 -2.60 11.48
C GLU A 61 -4.57 -2.60 10.46
N LEU A 62 -4.18 -1.42 9.96
CA LEU A 62 -3.08 -1.25 9.01
C LEU A 62 -1.75 -1.73 9.61
N LEU A 63 -1.42 -1.31 10.83
CA LEU A 63 -0.20 -1.71 11.53
C LEU A 63 -0.21 -3.20 11.91
N ARG A 64 -1.37 -3.73 12.34
CA ARG A 64 -1.52 -5.18 12.58
C ARG A 64 -1.22 -5.98 11.32
N TYR A 65 -1.74 -5.54 10.17
CA TYR A 65 -1.49 -6.20 8.90
C TYR A 65 -0.04 -6.08 8.46
N LYS A 66 0.57 -4.90 8.60
CA LYS A 66 2.00 -4.69 8.34
C LYS A 66 2.85 -5.68 9.15
N GLY A 67 2.61 -5.78 10.45
CA GLY A 67 3.33 -6.73 11.30
C GLY A 67 3.19 -8.19 10.85
N TYR A 68 2.00 -8.57 10.35
CA TYR A 68 1.79 -9.90 9.76
C TYR A 68 2.58 -10.09 8.45
N ALA A 69 2.57 -9.10 7.55
CA ALA A 69 3.31 -9.13 6.29
C ALA A 69 4.83 -9.23 6.53
N ASP A 70 5.36 -8.44 7.46
CA ASP A 70 6.78 -8.44 7.84
C ASP A 70 7.20 -9.79 8.44
N TYR A 71 6.37 -10.37 9.30
CA TYR A 71 6.59 -11.72 9.84
C TYR A 71 6.65 -12.77 8.73
N LYS A 72 5.70 -12.74 7.78
CA LYS A 72 5.65 -13.66 6.64
C LYS A 72 6.87 -13.50 5.73
N LYS A 73 7.30 -12.26 5.47
CA LYS A 73 8.51 -11.92 4.71
C LYS A 73 9.77 -12.44 5.40
N GLY A 74 9.87 -12.30 6.72
CA GLY A 74 10.95 -12.83 7.54
C GLY A 74 11.00 -14.37 7.57
N LYS A 75 9.85 -15.05 7.59
CA LYS A 75 9.77 -16.51 7.49
C LYS A 75 10.27 -17.05 6.16
N ARG A 76 9.80 -16.47 5.04
CA ARG A 76 10.26 -16.87 3.69
C ARG A 76 11.78 -16.77 3.54
N LYS A 77 12.39 -15.74 4.12
CA LYS A 77 13.85 -15.58 4.12
C LYS A 77 14.58 -16.67 4.89
N LYS A 78 13.97 -17.27 5.93
CA LYS A 78 14.59 -18.34 6.74
C LYS A 78 14.45 -19.74 6.12
N GLU A 79 13.43 -19.97 5.30
CA GLU A 79 13.22 -21.26 4.61
C GLU A 79 14.05 -21.40 3.32
N THR A 80 14.67 -20.31 2.86
CA THR A 80 15.49 -20.29 1.63
C THR A 80 17.00 -20.32 1.94
N VAL A 81 17.38 -20.58 3.20
CA VAL A 81 18.78 -20.69 3.66
C VAL A 81 19.06 -22.11 4.11
#